data_AF-A0A3R9XB90-F1
#
_entry.id   AF-A0A3R9XB90-F1
#
_cell.length_a   1.000
_cell.length_b   1.000
_cell.length_c   1.000
_cell.angle_alpha   90.00
_cell.angle_beta   90.00
_cell.angle_gamma   90.00
#
_symmetry.space_group_name_H-M   'P 1'
#
loop_
_entity.id
_entity.type
_entity.pdbx_description
1 polymer ?
#
loop_
_entity_poly.entity_id
_entity_poly.type
_entity_poly.pdbx_seq_one_letter_code
_entity_poly.pdbx_strand_id
1 'polypeptide(L)' 'MARESESGLPIEPVYGPDALAGWEPGEKLGEPGSYPFTRGVYPSMYT' A
#
# COMPACT_ATOMS: atom_id res chain seq x y z
N MET A 1 -2.16 -21.62 -10.22
CA MET A 1 -0.89 -20.88 -10.37
C MET A 1 -1.21 -19.41 -10.14
N ALA A 2 -0.45 -18.74 -9.28
CA ALA A 2 -0.55 -17.28 -9.13
C ALA A 2 -0.25 -16.63 -10.48
N ARG A 3 -0.99 -15.58 -10.84
CA ARG A 3 -0.65 -14.76 -12.02
C ARG A 3 0.55 -13.87 -11.64
N GLU A 4 1.39 -13.49 -12.58
CA GLU A 4 2.52 -12.59 -12.30
C GLU A 4 2.25 -11.18 -12.86
N SER A 5 2.75 -10.15 -12.18
CA SER A 5 2.79 -8.79 -12.72
C SER A 5 3.83 -8.69 -13.85
N GLU A 6 3.78 -7.60 -14.62
CA GLU A 6 4.83 -7.30 -15.62
C GLU A 6 6.22 -7.11 -14.99
N SER A 7 6.27 -6.80 -13.69
CA SER A 7 7.51 -6.72 -12.90
C SER A 7 7.94 -8.06 -12.28
N GLY A 8 7.21 -9.15 -12.54
CA GLY A 8 7.53 -10.50 -12.06
C GLY A 8 7.14 -10.76 -10.60
N LEU A 9 6.21 -9.99 -10.02
CA LEU A 9 5.69 -10.25 -8.67
C LEU A 9 4.47 -11.17 -8.73
N PRO A 10 4.36 -12.16 -7.83
CA PRO A 10 3.19 -13.02 -7.77
C PRO A 10 1.97 -12.21 -7.32
N ILE A 11 0.84 -12.47 -7.97
CA ILE A 11 -0.44 -11.87 -7.65
C ILE A 11 -1.43 -12.97 -7.25
N GLU A 12 -1.90 -12.88 -6.01
CA GLU A 12 -2.87 -13.82 -5.47
C GLU A 12 -4.28 -13.55 -6.02
N PRO A 13 -5.13 -14.59 -6.16
CA PRO A 13 -6.50 -14.41 -6.61
C PRO A 13 -7.33 -13.50 -5.71
N VAL A 14 -7.07 -13.54 -4.39
CA VAL A 14 -7.77 -12.76 -3.36
C VAL A 14 -6.76 -12.36 -2.28
N TYR A 15 -6.79 -11.10 -1.87
CA TYR A 15 -6.01 -10.58 -0.74
C TYR A 15 -6.95 -10.31 0.44
N GLY A 16 -6.76 -11.04 1.54
CA GLY A 16 -7.50 -10.84 2.79
C GLY A 16 -6.65 -10.14 3.86
N PRO A 17 -7.19 -9.98 5.08
CA PRO A 17 -6.46 -9.38 6.20
C PRO A 17 -5.09 -10.02 6.48
N ASP A 18 -4.97 -11.34 6.30
CA ASP A 18 -3.70 -12.07 6.50
C ASP A 18 -2.58 -11.61 5.55
N ALA A 19 -2.92 -11.04 4.39
CA ALA A 19 -1.92 -10.47 3.47
C ALA A 19 -1.24 -9.21 4.05
N LEU A 20 -1.79 -8.64 5.13
CA LEU A 20 -1.25 -7.51 5.87
C LEU A 20 -0.67 -7.93 7.23
N ALA A 21 -0.39 -9.22 7.45
CA ALA A 21 0.21 -9.69 8.69
C ALA A 21 1.55 -8.95 8.97
N GLY A 22 1.64 -8.28 10.13
CA GLY A 22 2.81 -7.48 10.51
C GLY A 22 2.96 -6.16 9.73
N TRP A 23 1.91 -5.70 9.05
CA TRP A 23 1.88 -4.41 8.38
C TRP A 23 1.16 -3.37 9.24
N GLU A 24 1.92 -2.39 9.76
CA GLU A 24 1.40 -1.30 10.58
C GLU A 24 0.98 -0.10 9.72
N PRO A 25 -0.32 0.21 9.61
CA PRO A 25 -0.81 1.27 8.74
C PRO A 25 -0.31 2.66 9.15
N GLY A 26 -0.19 2.91 10.47
CA GLY A 26 0.27 4.20 10.99
C GLY A 26 1.69 4.53 10.54
N GLU A 27 2.56 3.53 10.45
CA GLU A 27 3.96 3.70 10.07
C GLU A 27 4.16 3.65 8.56
N LYS A 28 3.47 2.75 7.86
CA LYS A 28 3.71 2.45 6.44
C LYS A 28 2.82 3.27 5.49
N LEU A 29 1.64 3.70 5.94
CA LEU A 29 0.69 4.47 5.14
C LEU A 29 0.58 5.93 5.60
N GLY A 30 0.48 6.17 6.91
CA GLY A 30 0.50 7.51 7.52
C GLY A 30 -0.63 8.45 7.10
N GLU A 31 -0.54 9.72 7.49
CA GLU A 31 -1.49 10.78 7.12
C GLU A 31 -1.02 11.52 5.84
N PRO A 32 -1.94 12.05 5.00
CA PRO A 32 -1.56 12.82 3.81
C PRO A 32 -0.78 14.09 4.20
N GLY A 33 0.22 14.44 3.41
CA GLY A 33 1.09 15.59 3.71
C GLY A 33 2.09 15.39 4.85
N SER A 34 2.23 14.16 5.36
CA SER A 34 3.18 13.81 6.40
C SER A 34 3.98 12.56 6.01
N TYR A 35 5.19 12.40 6.57
CA TYR A 35 5.99 11.19 6.37
C TYR A 35 5.17 9.93 6.74
N PRO A 36 5.24 8.83 5.97
CA PRO A 36 6.12 8.54 4.83
C PRO A 36 5.64 9.06 3.47
N PHE A 37 4.62 9.93 3.45
CA PHE A 37 4.05 10.52 2.24
C PHE A 37 3.44 9.50 1.26
N THR A 38 3.14 8.27 1.72
CA THR A 38 2.50 7.22 0.90
C THR A 38 1.15 7.68 0.33
N ARG A 39 0.43 8.57 1.04
CA ARG A 39 -0.83 9.18 0.60
C ARG A 39 -0.68 10.50 -0.16
N GLY A 40 0.54 10.93 -0.45
CA GLY A 40 0.86 12.19 -1.13
C GLY A 40 1.52 13.23 -0.22
N VAL A 41 2.26 14.14 -0.85
CA VAL A 41 3.12 15.13 -0.16
C VAL A 41 2.36 16.36 0.36
N TYR A 42 1.12 16.58 -0.10
CA TYR A 42 0.28 17.69 0.35
C TYR A 42 -0.95 17.16 1.09
N PRO A 43 -1.42 17.82 2.17
CA PRO A 43 -2.60 17.37 2.91
C PRO A 43 -3.88 17.26 2.08
N SER A 44 -4.08 18.14 1.08
CA SER A 44 -5.28 18.15 0.22
C SER A 44 -5.04 17.67 -1.22
N MET A 45 -3.79 17.42 -1.59
CA MET A 45 -3.36 17.04 -2.95
C MET A 45 -3.94 17.90 -4.08
N TYR A 46 -5.10 17.50 -4.63
CA TYR A 46 -5.68 18.09 -5.84
C TYR A 46 -6.99 18.86 -5.57
N THR A 47 -7.38 19.03 -4.31
CA THR A 47 -8.59 19.76 -3.89
C THR A 47 -8.26 20.97 -3.04
#